data_AF-A0A2E8XLJ5-F1
#
_entry.id   AF-A0A2E8XLJ5-F1
#
_cell.length_a   1.000
_cell.length_b   1.000
_cell.length_c   1.000
_cell.angle_alpha   90.00
_cell.angle_beta   90.00
_cell.angle_gamma   90.00
#
_symmetry.space_group_name_H-M   'P 1'
#
loop_
_entity.id
_entity.type
_entity.pdbx_description
1 polymer ?
#
loop_
_entity_poly.entity_id
_entity_poly.type
_entity_poly.pdbx_seq_one_letter_code
_entity_poly.pdbx_strand_id
1 'polypeptide(L)' 'MQRQWLYTGVILSLFLMLVLGIPFFPNFMAIEILGPLNLGMSVFLILHIVTPLLAFRYLRIIEEEEV' A
#
# COMPACT_ATOMS: atom_id res chain seq x y z
N MET A 1 11.76 -19.22 2.65
CA MET A 1 10.93 -19.40 1.43
C MET A 1 9.42 -19.19 1.67
N GLN A 2 8.68 -20.03 2.40
CA GLN A 2 7.19 -19.88 2.49
C GLN A 2 6.71 -18.52 3.06
N ARG A 3 7.40 -17.99 4.08
CA ARG A 3 7.05 -16.69 4.71
C ARG A 3 7.30 -15.48 3.80
N GLN A 4 8.33 -15.56 2.95
CA GLN A 4 8.72 -14.50 2.01
C GLN A 4 7.63 -14.26 0.96
N TRP A 5 7.04 -15.35 0.42
CA TRP A 5 5.90 -15.27 -0.50
C TRP A 5 4.69 -14.56 0.08
N LEU A 6 4.40 -14.75 1.37
CA LEU A 6 3.31 -14.04 2.06
C LEU A 6 3.59 -12.53 2.13
N TYR A 7 4.81 -12.12 2.49
CA TYR A 7 5.16 -10.70 2.52
C TYR A 7 5.10 -10.05 1.14
N THR A 8 5.64 -10.73 0.11
CA THR A 8 5.55 -10.25 -1.28
C THR A 8 4.10 -10.13 -1.75
N GLY A 9 3.25 -11.11 -1.43
CA GLY A 9 1.82 -11.08 -1.78
C GLY A 9 1.08 -9.93 -1.10
N VAL A 10 1.37 -9.65 0.17
CA VAL A 10 0.78 -8.50 0.91
C VAL A 10 1.23 -7.18 0.30
N ILE A 11 2.53 -7.00 0.03
CA ILE A 11 3.06 -5.76 -0.58
C ILE A 11 2.43 -5.55 -1.97
N LEU A 12 2.35 -6.60 -2.79
CA LEU A 12 1.74 -6.54 -4.11
C LEU A 12 0.25 -6.19 -4.03
N SER A 13 -0.49 -6.79 -3.10
CA SER A 13 -1.91 -6.49 -2.90
C SER A 13 -2.13 -5.02 -2.50
N LEU A 14 -1.31 -4.50 -1.60
CA LEU A 14 -1.38 -3.09 -1.17
C LEU A 14 -1.04 -2.14 -2.33
N PHE A 15 -0.03 -2.49 -3.13
CA PHE A 15 0.33 -1.74 -4.32
C PHE A 15 -0.80 -1.72 -5.37
N LEU A 16 -1.44 -2.86 -5.62
CA LEU A 16 -2.58 -2.95 -6.54
C LEU A 16 -3.79 -2.15 -6.04
N MET A 17 -4.10 -2.20 -4.74
CA MET A 17 -5.16 -1.35 -4.16
C MET A 17 -4.87 0.14 -4.37
N LEU A 18 -3.60 0.52 -4.32
CA LEU A 18 -3.15 1.89 -4.44
C LEU A 18 -3.18 2.37 -5.91
N VAL A 19 -2.73 1.55 -6.86
CA VAL A 19 -2.77 1.87 -8.30
C VAL A 19 -4.19 1.80 -8.88
N LEU A 20 -4.97 0.80 -8.47
CA LEU A 20 -6.30 0.53 -9.04
C LEU A 20 -7.42 1.19 -8.24
N GLY A 21 -7.21 1.55 -6.97
CA GLY A 21 -8.25 2.17 -6.15
C GLY A 21 -8.79 3.48 -6.74
N ILE A 22 -7.91 4.35 -7.25
CA ILE A 22 -8.30 5.63 -7.85
C ILE A 22 -9.18 5.43 -9.10
N PRO A 23 -8.73 4.69 -10.15
CA PRO A 23 -9.50 4.56 -11.38
C PRO A 23 -10.79 3.75 -11.22
N PHE A 24 -10.82 2.75 -10.32
CA PHE A 24 -12.00 1.90 -10.15
C PHE A 24 -13.05 2.47 -9.20
N PHE A 25 -12.64 3.30 -8.24
CA PHE A 25 -13.55 3.88 -7.25
C PHE A 25 -13.40 5.40 -7.14
N PRO A 26 -13.47 6.14 -8.27
CA PRO A 26 -13.28 7.59 -8.28
C PRO A 26 -14.33 8.28 -7.41
N ASN A 27 -15.57 7.79 -7.42
CA ASN A 27 -16.66 8.34 -6.62
C ASN A 27 -16.44 8.17 -5.12
N PHE A 28 -15.84 7.06 -4.66
CA PHE A 28 -15.52 6.85 -3.23
C PHE A 28 -14.35 7.73 -2.77
N MET A 29 -13.38 7.98 -3.64
CA MET A 29 -12.30 8.94 -3.40
C MET A 29 -12.71 10.39 -3.55
N ALA A 30 -13.78 10.65 -4.30
CA ALA A 30 -14.33 11.97 -4.54
C ALA A 30 -15.50 12.33 -3.62
N ILE A 31 -15.96 11.42 -2.73
CA ILE A 31 -17.04 11.75 -1.77
C ILE A 31 -16.60 12.98 -0.98
N GLU A 32 -17.32 14.08 -1.18
CA GLU A 32 -17.17 15.33 -0.44
C GLU A 32 -17.61 15.13 1.01
N ILE A 33 -16.79 14.41 1.80
CA ILE A 33 -16.91 14.44 3.25
C ILE A 33 -16.34 15.79 3.68
N LEU A 34 -17.19 16.82 3.67
CA LEU A 34 -17.05 18.13 4.33
C LEU A 34 -15.69 18.36 5.03
N GLY A 35 -14.65 18.70 4.27
CA GLY A 35 -13.31 18.98 4.81
C GLY A 35 -12.14 18.69 3.85
N PRO A 36 -10.94 19.23 4.11
CA PRO A 36 -9.77 19.15 3.22
C PRO A 36 -9.11 17.75 3.12
N LEU A 37 -9.58 16.76 3.87
CA LEU A 37 -9.13 15.36 3.77
C LEU A 37 -10.35 14.41 3.76
N ASN A 38 -10.71 13.95 2.57
CA ASN A 38 -11.63 12.83 2.44
C ASN A 38 -10.96 11.54 2.97
N LEU A 39 -11.74 10.67 3.64
CA LEU A 39 -11.34 9.33 4.08
C LEU A 39 -10.66 8.52 2.97
N GLY A 40 -11.16 8.59 1.74
CA GLY A 40 -10.54 7.91 0.59
C GLY A 40 -9.11 8.39 0.33
N MET A 41 -8.86 9.70 0.43
CA MET A 41 -7.52 10.28 0.30
C MET A 41 -6.63 9.99 1.51
N SER A 42 -7.18 9.98 2.73
CA SER A 42 -6.46 9.59 3.94
C SER A 42 -5.96 8.15 3.86
N VAL A 43 -6.83 7.21 3.45
CA VAL A 43 -6.47 5.80 3.26
C VAL A 43 -5.43 5.66 2.16
N PHE A 44 -5.59 6.37 1.04
CA PHE A 44 -4.62 6.37 -0.05
C PHE A 44 -3.24 6.87 0.37
N LEU A 45 -3.17 7.94 1.16
CA LEU A 45 -1.92 8.48 1.72
C LEU A 45 -1.25 7.49 2.68
N ILE A 46 -2.03 6.83 3.54
CA ILE A 46 -1.51 5.80 4.45
C ILE A 46 -0.93 4.63 3.65
N LEU A 47 -1.65 4.13 2.65
CA LEU A 47 -1.16 3.06 1.77
C LEU A 47 0.10 3.49 1.02
N HIS A 48 0.18 4.75 0.59
CA HIS A 48 1.36 5.34 -0.07
C HIS A 48 2.61 5.35 0.78
N ILE A 49 2.48 5.46 2.10
CA ILE A 49 3.63 5.44 3.02
C ILE A 49 3.96 4.00 3.44
N VAL A 50 2.93 3.22 3.77
CA VAL A 50 3.09 1.87 4.32
C VAL A 50 3.64 0.89 3.28
N THR A 51 3.16 0.94 2.04
CA THR A 51 3.58 0.00 0.98
C THR A 51 5.08 0.07 0.69
N PRO A 52 5.69 1.25 0.40
CA PRO A 52 7.13 1.33 0.19
C PRO A 52 7.92 1.03 1.46
N LEU A 53 7.44 1.44 2.65
CA LEU A 53 8.12 1.11 3.91
C LEU A 53 8.23 -0.41 4.13
N LEU A 54 7.14 -1.15 3.87
CA LEU A 54 7.14 -2.61 3.94
C LEU A 54 8.04 -3.23 2.88
N ALA A 55 8.07 -2.68 1.67
CA ALA A 55 8.97 -3.12 0.60
C ALA A 55 10.44 -2.95 0.98
N PHE A 56 10.84 -1.77 1.47
CA PHE A 56 12.21 -1.52 1.93
C PHE A 56 12.60 -2.41 3.11
N ARG A 57 11.71 -2.58 4.08
CA ARG A 57 11.95 -3.46 5.22
C ARG A 57 12.12 -4.92 4.79
N TYR A 58 11.31 -5.36 3.83
CA TYR A 58 11.42 -6.70 3.26
C TYR A 58 12.74 -6.92 2.52
N LEU A 59 13.17 -5.96 1.70
CA LEU A 59 14.46 -6.00 1.00
C LEU A 59 15.62 -6.10 1.98
N ARG A 60 15.59 -5.31 3.06
CA ARG A 60 16.63 -5.35 4.09
C ARG A 60 16.68 -6.68 4.83
N ILE A 61 15.53 -7.31 5.10
CA ILE A 61 15.49 -8.66 5.71
C ILE A 61 16.14 -9.69 4.79
N ILE A 62 15.91 -9.59 3.47
CA ILE A 62 16.57 -10.49 2.51
C ILE A 62 18.08 -10.27 2.50
N GLU A 63 18.52 -9.01 2.47
CA GLU A 63 19.95 -8.65 2.50
C GLU A 63 20.64 -9.17 3.77
N GLU A 64 19.98 -9.06 4.94
CA GLU A 64 20.49 -9.60 6.21
C GLU A 64 20.43 -11.14 6.29
N GLU A 65 19.54 -11.82 5.53
CA GLU A 65 19.49 -13.30 5.43
C GLU A 65 20.54 -13.89 4.48
N GLU A 66 21.09 -13.10 3.55
CA GLU A 66 22.11 -13.54 2.57
C GLU A 66 23.57 -13.39 3.06
N VAL A 67 23.81 -12.73 4.20
CA VAL A 67 25.14 -12.57 4.86
C VAL A 67 25.37 -13.67 5.90
#